data_AF-A0A3D5Q890-F1
#
_entry.id   AF-A0A3D5Q890-F1
#
_cell.length_a   1.000
_cell.length_b   1.000
_cell.length_c   1.000
_cell.angle_alpha   90.00
_cell.angle_beta   90.00
_cell.angle_gamma   90.00
#
_symmetry.space_group_name_H-M   'P 1'
#
loop_
_entity.id
_entity.type
_entity.pdbx_description
1 polymer ?
#
loop_
_entity_poly.entity_id
_entity_poly.type
_entity_poly.pdbx_seq_one_letter_code
_entity_poly.pdbx_strand_id
1 'polypeptide(L)'
;MGAVAIEPKVKAAKLNRDIVRGGMVAAARVSRQVFGAIQQPRVMMTAVLVMVLVISALGVVVSSFQNRKLFNELAQLQEARDAYQREWSQLLLEQSALSAHGRVERLAAERFGMVVPGRQDIVLVPLMAQSAQ
;
A
#
# COMPACT_ATOMS: atom_id res chain seq x y z
N MET A 1 47.16 -50.28 -14.34
CA MET A 1 47.28 -50.02 -15.79
C MET A 1 46.04 -49.23 -16.18
N GLY A 2 45.97 -47.90 -16.21
CA GLY A 2 46.94 -46.89 -16.66
C GLY A 2 46.38 -46.18 -17.89
N ALA A 3 45.14 -45.66 -17.83
CA ALA A 3 44.52 -44.92 -18.92
C ALA A 3 45.11 -43.51 -18.95
N VAL A 4 46.16 -43.35 -19.75
CA VAL A 4 46.87 -42.09 -19.97
C VAL A 4 45.98 -41.17 -20.80
N ALA A 5 45.67 -40.01 -20.21
CA ALA A 5 44.99 -38.90 -20.84
C ALA A 5 45.68 -38.50 -22.15
N ILE A 6 44.94 -38.52 -23.25
CA ILE A 6 45.38 -37.90 -24.51
C ILE A 6 44.88 -36.44 -24.45
N GLU A 7 45.68 -35.56 -23.86
CA GLU A 7 45.51 -34.13 -24.10
C GLU A 7 45.89 -33.84 -25.57
N PRO A 8 44.97 -33.36 -26.42
CA PRO A 8 45.42 -32.77 -27.67
C PRO A 8 46.16 -31.49 -27.30
N LYS A 9 47.48 -31.44 -27.57
CA LYS A 9 48.23 -30.19 -27.56
C LYS A 9 47.56 -29.23 -28.55
N VAL A 10 46.74 -28.32 -28.03
CA VAL A 10 46.28 -27.16 -28.77
C VAL A 10 47.55 -26.42 -29.17
N LYS A 11 47.95 -26.56 -30.44
CA LYS A 11 49.00 -25.73 -31.03
C LYS A 11 48.55 -24.31 -30.79
N ALA A 12 49.23 -23.61 -29.89
CA ALA A 12 49.05 -22.19 -29.69
C ALA A 12 49.22 -21.54 -31.05
N ALA A 13 48.10 -21.15 -31.67
CA ALA A 13 48.09 -20.46 -32.94
C ALA A 13 48.98 -19.23 -32.74
N LYS A 14 50.14 -19.21 -33.41
CA LYS A 14 51.09 -18.10 -33.31
C LYS A 14 50.30 -16.84 -33.56
N LEU A 15 50.19 -16.01 -32.53
CA LEU A 15 49.44 -14.76 -32.56
C LEU A 15 50.05 -13.89 -33.65
N ASN A 16 49.42 -13.91 -34.82
CA ASN A 16 49.95 -13.23 -35.98
C ASN A 16 49.86 -11.72 -35.73
N ARG A 17 51.02 -11.07 -35.61
CA ARG A 17 51.13 -9.65 -35.25
C ARG A 17 50.34 -8.75 -36.20
N ASP A 18 50.17 -9.20 -37.43
CA ASP A 18 49.42 -8.48 -38.47
C ASP A 18 47.90 -8.58 -38.27
N ILE A 19 47.40 -9.70 -37.73
CA ILE A 19 45.98 -9.86 -37.35
C ILE A 19 45.67 -8.97 -36.14
N VAL A 20 46.56 -8.94 -35.15
CA VAL A 20 46.40 -8.08 -33.96
C VAL A 20 46.47 -6.60 -34.34
N ARG A 21 47.40 -6.22 -35.22
CA ARG A 21 47.50 -4.86 -35.75
C ARG A 21 46.28 -4.49 -36.59
N GLY A 22 45.79 -5.39 -37.44
CA GLY A 22 44.56 -5.18 -38.22
C GLY A 22 43.32 -5.01 -37.35
N GLY A 23 43.17 -5.82 -36.30
CA GLY A 23 42.10 -5.69 -35.31
C GLY A 23 42.17 -4.38 -34.51
N MET A 24 43.37 -3.95 -34.10
CA MET A 24 43.56 -2.67 -33.43
C MET A 24 43.21 -1.48 -34.33
N VAL A 25 43.56 -1.54 -35.62
CA VAL A 25 43.22 -0.49 -36.59
C VAL A 25 41.72 -0.48 -36.90
N ALA A 26 41.07 -1.65 -36.97
CA ALA A 26 39.62 -1.75 -37.13
C ALA A 26 38.89 -1.15 -35.91
N ALA A 27 39.31 -1.49 -34.69
CA ALA A 27 38.76 -0.92 -33.46
C ALA A 27 38.94 0.62 -33.39
N ALA A 28 40.13 1.10 -33.78
CA ALA A 28 40.40 2.54 -33.81
C ALA A 28 39.57 3.29 -34.88
N ARG A 29 39.28 2.67 -36.02
CA ARG A 29 38.47 3.26 -37.09
C ARG A 29 36.99 3.28 -36.73
N VAL A 30 36.49 2.21 -36.11
CA VAL A 30 35.12 2.14 -35.57
C VAL A 30 34.93 3.19 -34.47
N SER A 31 35.90 3.35 -33.57
CA SER A 31 35.87 4.41 -32.55
C SER A 31 35.75 5.82 -33.16
N ARG A 32 36.53 6.13 -34.21
CA ARG A 32 36.45 7.42 -34.91
C ARG A 32 35.14 7.62 -35.68
N GLN A 33 34.59 6.57 -36.31
CA GLN A 33 33.30 6.63 -37.01
C GLN A 33 32.13 6.79 -36.04
N VAL A 34 32.15 6.11 -34.90
CA VAL A 34 31.16 6.26 -33.84
C VAL A 34 31.22 7.68 -33.26
N PHE A 35 32.42 8.23 -33.05
CA PHE A 35 32.57 9.63 -32.60
C PHE A 35 31.99 10.65 -33.58
N GLY A 36 32.20 10.45 -34.89
CA GLY A 36 31.62 11.31 -35.93
C GLY A 36 30.10 11.14 -36.08
N ALA A 37 29.59 9.91 -35.91
CA ALA A 37 28.15 9.63 -35.94
C ALA A 37 27.43 10.21 -34.72
N ILE A 38 28.05 10.17 -33.53
CA ILE A 38 27.53 10.79 -32.30
C ILE A 38 27.45 12.32 -32.44
N GLN A 39 28.37 12.94 -33.19
CA GLN A 39 28.33 14.39 -33.46
C GLN A 39 27.28 14.81 -34.49
N GLN A 40 26.59 13.88 -35.16
CA GLN A 40 25.50 14.28 -36.05
C GLN A 40 24.33 14.83 -35.23
N PRO A 41 23.73 15.98 -35.64
CA PRO A 41 22.66 16.63 -34.87
C PRO A 41 21.44 15.72 -34.68
N ARG A 42 21.21 14.79 -35.62
CA ARG A 42 20.14 13.79 -35.52
C ARG A 42 20.36 12.80 -34.37
N VAL A 43 21.59 12.33 -34.18
CA VAL A 43 21.94 11.38 -33.11
C VAL A 43 21.97 12.08 -31.74
N MET A 44 22.42 13.33 -31.70
CA MET A 44 22.35 14.13 -30.49
C MET A 44 20.90 14.38 -30.06
N MET A 45 20.01 14.68 -31.01
CA MET A 45 18.57 14.86 -30.72
C MET A 45 17.92 13.58 -30.20
N THR A 46 18.20 12.41 -30.79
CA THR A 46 17.67 11.15 -30.26
C THR A 46 18.25 10.80 -28.90
N ALA A 47 19.53 11.06 -28.65
CA ALA A 47 20.16 10.85 -27.35
C ALA A 47 19.53 11.73 -26.25
N VAL A 48 19.24 13.00 -26.56
CA VAL A 48 18.51 13.89 -25.65
C VAL A 48 17.11 13.36 -25.38
N LEU A 49 16.39 12.89 -26.41
CA LEU A 49 15.05 12.32 -26.24
C LEU A 49 15.07 11.08 -25.33
N VAL A 50 16.05 10.20 -25.50
CA VAL A 50 16.27 9.04 -24.63
C VAL A 50 16.57 9.48 -23.20
N MET A 51 17.43 10.48 -23.03
CA MET A 51 17.74 11.02 -21.70
C MET A 51 16.49 11.58 -21.01
N VAL A 52 15.67 12.35 -21.72
CA VAL A 52 14.39 12.86 -21.21
C VAL A 52 13.45 11.72 -20.83
N LEU A 53 13.37 10.67 -21.65
CA LEU A 53 12.56 9.48 -21.36
C LEU A 53 13.03 8.78 -20.07
N VAL A 54 14.35 8.62 -19.89
CA VAL A 54 14.93 8.00 -18.70
C VAL A 54 14.64 8.85 -17.46
N ILE A 55 14.80 10.17 -17.54
CA ILE A 55 14.47 11.09 -16.44
C ILE A 55 12.99 11.00 -16.10
N SER A 56 12.11 10.95 -17.11
CA SER A 56 10.66 10.77 -16.91
C SER A 56 10.35 9.45 -16.21
N ALA A 57 10.94 8.35 -16.67
CA ALA A 57 10.76 7.04 -16.06
C ALA A 57 11.21 7.00 -14.59
N LEU A 58 12.36 7.58 -14.28
CA LEU A 58 12.84 7.71 -12.90
C LEU A 58 11.90 8.59 -12.07
N GLY A 59 11.41 9.70 -12.63
CA GLY A 59 10.44 10.57 -11.98
C GLY A 59 9.13 9.85 -11.62
N VAL A 60 8.61 9.01 -12.53
CA VAL A 60 7.43 8.18 -12.28
C VAL A 60 7.67 7.19 -11.14
N VAL A 61 8.83 6.52 -11.12
CA VAL A 61 9.20 5.58 -10.06
C VAL A 61 9.29 6.28 -8.70
N VAL A 62 9.94 7.44 -8.64
CA VAL A 62 10.04 8.24 -7.41
C VAL A 62 8.66 8.70 -6.95
N SER A 63 7.82 9.17 -7.86
CA SER A 63 6.43 9.57 -7.56
C SER A 63 5.61 8.40 -7.00
N SER A 64 5.74 7.21 -7.59
CA SER A 64 5.09 5.99 -7.10
C SER A 64 5.56 5.62 -5.69
N PHE A 65 6.87 5.67 -5.42
CA PHE A 65 7.42 5.41 -4.09
C PHE A 65 6.90 6.41 -3.06
N GLN A 66 6.89 7.69 -3.41
CA GLN A 66 6.44 8.76 -2.52
C GLN A 66 4.94 8.65 -2.23
N ASN A 67 4.12 8.33 -3.24
CA ASN A 67 2.70 8.02 -3.08
C ASN A 67 2.50 6.85 -2.13
N ARG A 68 3.27 5.77 -2.27
CA ARG A 68 3.14 4.61 -1.39
C ARG A 68 3.49 4.94 0.07
N LYS A 69 4.47 5.81 0.30
CA LYS A 69 4.82 6.30 1.65
C LYS A 69 3.69 7.14 2.25
N LEU A 70 3.19 8.13 1.50
CA LEU A 70 2.09 9.00 1.93
C LEU A 70 0.80 8.20 2.20
N PHE A 71 0.51 7.22 1.34
CA PHE A 71 -0.65 6.35 1.50
C PHE A 71 -0.54 5.50 2.78
N ASN A 72 0.66 5.01 3.10
CA ASN A 72 0.86 4.23 4.32
C ASN A 72 0.63 5.08 5.59
N GLU A 73 1.10 6.32 5.59
CA GLU A 73 0.83 7.26 6.67
C GLU A 73 -0.67 7.57 6.81
N LEU A 74 -1.33 7.85 5.69
CA LEU A 74 -2.78 8.07 5.66
C LEU A 74 -3.55 6.84 6.19
N ALA A 75 -3.15 5.64 5.78
CA ALA A 75 -3.78 4.40 6.22
C ALA A 75 -3.63 4.19 7.73
N GLN A 76 -2.47 4.50 8.30
CA GLN A 76 -2.25 4.43 9.76
C GLN A 76 -3.16 5.41 10.52
N LEU A 77 -3.27 6.65 10.05
CA LEU A 77 -4.17 7.63 10.68
C LEU A 77 -5.64 7.21 10.58
N GLN A 78 -6.04 6.63 9.45
CA GLN A 78 -7.39 6.10 9.26
C GLN A 78 -7.68 4.92 10.18
N GLU A 79 -6.73 4.00 10.34
CA GLU A 79 -6.87 2.87 11.26
C GLU A 79 -7.03 3.34 12.72
N ALA A 80 -6.26 4.35 13.14
CA ALA A 80 -6.40 4.95 14.46
C ALA A 80 -7.78 5.62 14.64
N ARG A 81 -8.25 6.39 13.65
CA ARG A 81 -9.59 6.98 13.65
C ARG A 81 -10.67 5.90 13.77
N ASP A 82 -10.54 4.82 13.01
CA ASP A 82 -11.53 3.74 12.98
C ASP A 82 -11.52 2.94 14.31
N ALA A 83 -10.38 2.82 14.98
CA ALA A 83 -10.30 2.29 16.33
C ALA A 83 -11.10 3.16 17.33
N TYR A 84 -10.88 4.47 17.33
CA TYR A 84 -11.65 5.39 18.20
C TYR A 84 -13.14 5.38 17.88
N GLN A 85 -13.52 5.29 16.60
CA GLN A 85 -14.93 5.22 16.21
C GLN A 85 -15.60 3.94 16.72
N ARG A 86 -14.87 2.81 16.74
CA ARG A 86 -15.38 1.56 17.33
C ARG A 86 -15.58 1.70 18.83
N GLU A 87 -14.59 2.24 19.55
CA GLU A 87 -14.69 2.48 20.99
C GLU A 87 -15.85 3.41 21.33
N TRP A 88 -15.98 4.52 20.59
CA TRP A 88 -17.09 5.46 20.77
C TRP A 88 -18.44 4.78 20.55
N SER A 89 -18.56 3.97 19.50
CA SER A 89 -19.78 3.24 19.19
C SER A 89 -20.14 2.25 20.29
N GLN A 90 -19.14 1.57 20.86
CA GLN A 90 -19.33 0.68 22.02
C GLN A 90 -19.79 1.46 23.25
N LEU A 91 -19.11 2.55 23.61
CA LEU A 91 -19.47 3.39 24.75
C LEU A 91 -20.88 3.96 24.62
N LEU A 92 -21.29 4.34 23.40
CA LEU A 92 -22.64 4.83 23.14
C LEU A 92 -23.69 3.74 23.38
N LEU A 93 -23.40 2.50 22.98
CA LEU A 93 -24.27 1.36 23.26
C LEU A 93 -24.36 1.09 24.76
N GLU A 94 -23.24 1.10 25.48
CA GLU A 94 -23.19 0.97 26.95
C GLU A 94 -24.02 2.07 27.64
N GLN A 95 -23.87 3.33 27.20
CA GLN A 95 -24.64 4.45 27.74
C GLN A 95 -26.13 4.35 27.40
N SER A 96 -26.50 3.90 26.20
CA SER A 96 -27.91 3.70 25.82
C SER A 96 -28.58 2.66 26.72
N ALA A 97 -27.89 1.55 27.02
CA ALA A 97 -28.37 0.52 27.93
C ALA A 97 -28.54 1.03 29.37
N LEU A 98 -27.59 1.83 29.88
CA LEU A 98 -27.65 2.40 31.23
C LEU A 98 -28.70 3.51 31.38
N SER A 99 -28.86 4.35 30.35
CA SER A 99 -29.79 5.48 30.38
C SER A 99 -31.25 5.05 30.27
N ALA A 100 -31.54 3.97 29.53
CA ALA A 100 -32.89 3.47 29.33
C ALA A 100 -33.51 2.86 30.60
N HIS A 101 -32.71 2.36 31.54
CA HIS A 101 -33.22 1.66 32.72
C HIS A 101 -32.80 2.33 34.03
N GLY A 102 -31.51 2.61 34.25
CA GLY A 102 -31.03 2.97 35.58
C GLY A 102 -31.36 4.40 36.04
N ARG A 103 -31.41 5.37 35.13
CA ARG A 103 -31.59 6.78 35.52
C ARG A 103 -33.04 7.15 35.79
N VAL A 104 -33.97 6.63 35.00
CA VAL A 104 -35.41 6.89 35.18
C VAL A 104 -35.93 6.19 36.44
N GLU A 105 -35.51 4.95 36.66
CA GLU A 105 -35.91 4.16 37.82
C GLU A 105 -35.39 4.75 39.14
N ARG A 106 -34.11 5.16 39.19
CA ARG A 106 -33.57 5.87 40.38
C ARG A 106 -34.27 7.19 40.64
N LEU A 107 -34.50 8.00 39.61
CA LEU A 107 -35.17 9.28 39.79
C LEU A 107 -36.63 9.08 40.24
N ALA A 108 -37.31 8.05 39.75
CA ALA A 108 -38.65 7.67 40.18
C ALA A 108 -38.69 7.20 41.65
N ALA A 109 -37.73 6.37 42.04
CA ALA A 109 -37.61 5.87 43.41
C ALA A 109 -37.22 6.98 44.41
N GLU A 110 -36.19 7.79 44.10
CA GLU A 110 -35.69 8.83 45.02
C GLU A 110 -36.63 10.04 45.11
N ARG A 111 -37.19 10.49 43.98
CA ARG A 111 -37.94 11.75 43.92
C ARG A 111 -39.44 11.57 44.15
N PHE A 112 -39.97 10.39 43.82
CA PHE A 112 -41.40 10.08 43.94
C PHE A 112 -41.68 8.89 44.88
N GLY A 113 -40.66 8.31 45.51
CA GLY A 113 -40.83 7.17 46.42
C GLY A 113 -41.39 5.92 45.72
N MET A 114 -41.30 5.84 44.40
CA MET A 114 -41.91 4.73 43.65
C MET A 114 -41.15 3.43 43.92
N VAL A 115 -41.92 2.40 44.28
CA VAL A 115 -41.46 1.02 44.45
C VAL A 115 -42.11 0.15 43.40
N VAL A 116 -41.37 -0.84 42.88
CA VAL A 116 -41.91 -1.79 41.88
C VAL A 116 -43.02 -2.62 42.56
N PRO A 117 -44.28 -2.53 42.10
CA PRO A 117 -45.40 -3.19 42.76
C PRO A 117 -45.29 -4.72 42.66
N GLY A 118 -45.63 -5.42 43.75
CA GLY A 118 -45.65 -6.89 43.76
C GLY A 118 -46.86 -7.44 43.02
N ARG A 119 -46.86 -8.75 42.70
CA ARG A 119 -47.99 -9.42 42.00
C ARG A 119 -49.37 -9.21 42.66
N GLN A 120 -49.38 -8.92 43.95
CA GLN A 120 -50.55 -8.70 44.79
C GLN A 120 -51.08 -7.26 44.78
N ASP A 121 -50.35 -6.31 44.20
CA ASP A 121 -50.75 -4.89 44.09
C ASP A 121 -51.31 -4.55 42.70
N ILE A 122 -51.38 -5.52 41.79
CA ILE A 122 -51.85 -5.32 40.42
C ILE A 122 -53.36 -5.59 40.35
N VAL A 123 -54.15 -4.52 40.27
CA VAL A 123 -55.61 -4.59 40.07
C VAL A 123 -55.94 -4.46 38.58
N LEU A 124 -56.42 -5.54 37.97
CA LEU A 124 -56.94 -5.53 36.60
C LEU A 124 -58.34 -4.92 36.62
N VAL A 125 -58.48 -3.69 36.13
CA VAL A 125 -59.79 -3.06 35.93
C VAL A 125 -60.39 -3.60 34.63
N PRO A 126 -61.52 -4.31 34.66
CA PRO A 126 -62.20 -4.72 33.45
C PRO A 126 -62.66 -3.46 32.72
N LEU A 127 -62.30 -3.31 31.44
CA LEU A 127 -62.92 -2.30 30.59
C LEU A 127 -64.40 -2.68 30.51
N MET A 128 -65.25 -1.96 31.27
CA MET A 128 -66.69 -2.11 31.13
C MET A 128 -67.01 -1.77 29.67
N ALA A 129 -67.32 -2.81 28.90
CA ALA A 129 -67.82 -2.69 27.55
C ALA A 129 -68.95 -1.67 27.57
N GLN A 130 -68.80 -0.66 26.73
CA GLN A 130 -69.75 0.41 26.51
C GLN A 130 -71.11 -0.22 26.16
N SER A 131 -71.98 -0.38 27.17
CA SER A 131 -73.36 -0.79 26.97
C SER A 131 -74.13 0.45 26.53
N ALA A 132 -74.42 0.48 25.24
CA ALA A 132 -75.22 1.46 24.55
C ALA A 132 -76.53 1.79 25.28
N GLN A 133 -76.85 3.08 25.32
CA GLN A 133 -78.20 3.61 25.24
C GLN A 133 -78.17 4.86 24.36
#